data_AF-A0AA35RGM2-F1
#
_entry.id   AF-A0AA35RGM2-F1
#
_cell.length_a   1.000
_cell.length_b   1.000
_cell.length_c   1.000
_cell.angle_alpha   90.00
_cell.angle_beta   90.00
_cell.angle_gamma   90.00
#
_symmetry.space_group_name_H-M   'P 1'
#
loop_
_entity.id
_entity.type
_entity.pdbx_description
1 polymer ?
#
loop_
_entity_poly.entity_id
_entity_poly.type
_entity_poly.pdbx_seq_one_letter_code
_entity_poly.pdbx_strand_id
1 'polypeptide(L)'
;MCEAYKNSLLYPRYLFFTISWYNAGWWRDGVEQYGCTPEQMEQVLEHTLTIVFLPSARYLDPSLTTDTKANLTIGEYLRRESEDYVNSAPLNISKVDEFSSDCYDGMYAFTYALNNTINGMRIYSFLVCYLCF
;
A
#
# COMPACT_ATOMS: atom_id res chain seq x y z
N MET A 1 2.30 24.04 5.66
CA MET A 1 1.78 24.07 7.04
C MET A 1 2.32 25.25 7.84
N CYS A 2 3.65 25.48 7.90
CA CYS A 2 4.19 26.65 8.63
C CYS A 2 3.65 28.01 8.15
N GLU A 3 3.57 28.22 6.84
CA GLU A 3 2.93 29.45 6.32
C GLU A 3 1.42 29.51 6.61
N ALA A 4 0.72 28.37 6.68
CA ALA A 4 -0.68 28.35 7.08
C ALA A 4 -0.86 28.80 8.53
N TYR A 5 0.03 28.35 9.43
CA TYR A 5 0.09 28.81 10.82
C TYR A 5 0.31 30.33 10.89
N LYS A 6 1.35 30.84 10.21
CA LYS A 6 1.70 32.27 10.21
C LYS A 6 0.57 33.16 9.69
N ASN A 7 -0.22 32.67 8.73
CA ASN A 7 -1.35 33.39 8.16
C ASN A 7 -2.68 33.11 8.89
N SER A 8 -2.64 32.47 10.07
CA SER A 8 -3.84 32.14 10.86
C SER A 8 -4.88 31.33 10.09
N LEU A 9 -4.44 30.49 9.14
CA LEU A 9 -5.27 29.57 8.38
C LEU A 9 -5.50 28.30 9.22
N LEU A 10 -6.28 28.43 10.28
CA LEU A 10 -6.53 27.38 11.27
C LEU A 10 -7.99 26.93 11.28
N TYR A 11 -8.24 25.76 11.86
CA TYR A 11 -9.57 25.31 12.25
C TYR A 11 -10.22 26.33 13.22
N PRO A 12 -11.56 26.53 13.21
CA PRO A 12 -12.58 25.85 12.42
C PRO A 12 -12.82 26.41 11.02
N ARG A 13 -12.14 27.50 10.63
CA ARG A 13 -12.40 28.17 9.35
C ARG A 13 -11.77 27.45 8.16
N TYR A 14 -10.63 26.80 8.39
CA TYR A 14 -9.87 26.10 7.35
C TYR A 14 -9.68 24.64 7.71
N LEU A 15 -9.86 23.77 6.71
CA LEU A 15 -9.64 22.34 6.79
C LEU A 15 -8.64 21.95 5.71
N PHE A 16 -7.56 21.26 6.08
CA PHE A 16 -6.60 20.76 5.10
C PHE A 16 -6.81 19.27 4.83
N PHE A 17 -6.69 18.92 3.56
CA PHE A 17 -6.58 17.54 3.11
C PHE A 17 -5.10 17.22 2.87
N THR A 18 -4.63 16.11 3.43
CA THR A 18 -3.25 15.62 3.29
C THR A 18 -3.25 14.19 2.73
N ILE A 19 -2.06 13.69 2.38
CA ILE A 19 -1.86 12.35 1.84
C ILE A 19 -1.06 11.53 2.86
N SER A 20 -1.37 10.24 3.03
CA SER A 20 -0.83 9.39 4.10
C SER A 20 0.57 8.83 3.92
N TRP A 21 1.23 9.11 2.79
CA TRP A 21 2.58 8.62 2.48
C TRP A 21 3.70 9.19 3.37
N TYR A 22 3.40 10.17 4.23
CA TYR A 22 4.37 10.70 5.18
C TYR A 22 4.45 9.85 6.45
N ASN A 23 5.66 9.61 6.93
CA ASN A 23 5.89 8.95 8.21
C ASN A 23 5.17 9.66 9.36
N ALA A 24 4.70 8.90 10.35
CA ALA A 24 4.15 9.49 11.56
C ALA A 24 5.15 10.48 12.20
N GLY A 25 4.70 11.70 12.49
CA GLY A 25 5.54 12.74 13.07
C GLY A 25 6.46 13.47 12.09
N TRP A 26 6.27 13.31 10.78
CA TRP A 26 7.08 13.99 9.74
C TRP A 26 7.24 15.51 9.90
N TRP A 27 6.32 16.17 10.62
CA TRP A 27 6.33 17.61 10.86
C TRP A 27 7.24 18.05 12.02
N ARG A 28 7.81 17.11 12.78
CA ARG A 28 8.61 17.41 13.97
C ARG A 28 10.04 17.80 13.63
N ASP A 29 10.59 17.20 12.59
CA ASP A 29 12.00 17.37 12.24
C ASP A 29 12.18 18.46 11.18
N GLY A 30 13.17 19.33 11.38
CA GLY A 30 13.57 20.34 10.40
C GLY A 30 12.55 21.45 10.17
N VAL A 31 11.54 21.62 11.02
CA VAL A 31 10.56 22.72 10.92
C VAL A 31 11.17 24.09 11.29
N GLU A 32 12.18 24.09 12.17
CA GLU A 32 12.84 25.30 12.66
C GLU A 32 13.47 26.14 11.53
N GLN A 33 13.93 25.49 10.45
CA GLN A 33 14.50 26.18 9.28
C GLN A 33 13.47 27.08 8.56
N TYR A 34 12.18 26.86 8.80
CA TYR A 34 11.08 27.66 8.27
C TYR A 34 10.55 28.69 9.28
N GLY A 35 11.17 28.79 10.46
CA GLY A 35 10.77 29.71 11.52
C GLY A 35 9.47 29.30 12.23
N CYS A 36 9.20 28.00 12.31
CA CYS A 36 8.10 27.44 13.10
C CYS A 36 8.60 26.36 14.06
N THR A 37 7.83 26.05 15.09
CA THR A 37 8.09 24.94 16.03
C THR A 37 7.21 23.72 15.71
N PRO A 38 7.58 22.51 16.18
CA PRO A 38 6.74 21.32 16.04
C PRO A 38 5.32 21.52 16.61
N GLU A 39 5.20 22.20 17.74
CA GLU A 39 3.91 22.49 18.41
C GLU A 39 3.03 23.40 17.54
N GLN A 40 3.63 24.37 16.86
CA GLN A 40 2.90 25.23 15.92
C GLN A 40 2.40 24.46 14.70
N MET A 41 3.13 23.44 14.24
CA MET A 41 2.68 22.59 13.14
C MET A 41 1.55 21.68 13.57
N GLU A 42 1.65 21.15 14.79
CA GLU A 42 0.62 20.31 15.37
C GLU A 42 -0.73 21.03 15.43
N GLN A 43 -0.75 22.33 15.78
CA GLN A 43 -1.99 23.14 15.75
C GLN A 43 -2.65 23.23 14.36
N VAL A 44 -1.86 23.22 13.28
CA VAL A 44 -2.41 23.18 11.91
C VAL A 44 -2.89 21.78 11.54
N LEU A 45 -2.17 20.76 12.01
CA LEU A 45 -2.35 19.36 11.62
C LEU A 45 -3.43 18.62 12.44
N GLU A 46 -3.72 19.05 13.66
CA GLU A 46 -4.64 18.40 14.61
C GLU A 46 -6.03 18.12 14.02
N HIS A 47 -6.49 18.97 13.11
CA HIS A 47 -7.80 18.85 12.48
C HIS A 47 -7.73 18.59 10.98
N THR A 48 -6.65 17.97 10.49
CA THR A 48 -6.52 17.64 9.07
C THR A 48 -7.16 16.31 8.72
N LEU A 49 -7.68 16.22 7.49
CA LEU A 49 -8.15 14.97 6.92
C LEU A 49 -7.06 14.37 6.06
N THR A 50 -6.73 13.11 6.31
CA THR A 50 -5.71 12.41 5.54
C THR A 50 -6.37 11.39 4.63
N ILE A 51 -6.06 11.48 3.33
CA ILE A 51 -6.45 10.48 2.35
C ILE A 51 -5.41 9.36 2.41
N VAL A 52 -5.89 8.16 2.73
CA VAL A 52 -5.09 6.94 2.86
C VAL A 52 -5.41 6.00 1.70
N PHE A 53 -4.37 5.45 1.09
CA PHE A 53 -4.46 4.18 0.36
C PHE A 53 -4.23 3.06 1.37
N LEU A 54 -5.14 2.08 1.42
CA LEU A 54 -4.96 0.88 2.24
C LEU A 54 -4.29 -0.18 1.36
N PRO A 55 -2.96 -0.39 1.48
CA PRO A 55 -2.22 -1.29 0.59
C PRO A 55 -2.56 -2.76 0.81
N SER A 56 -3.28 -3.05 1.88
CA SER A 56 -3.75 -4.40 2.13
C SER A 56 -5.04 -4.39 2.95
N ALA A 57 -5.72 -5.51 2.88
CA ALA A 57 -6.81 -5.85 3.78
C ALA A 57 -6.34 -6.10 5.24
N ARG A 58 -5.08 -5.77 5.61
CA ARG A 58 -4.57 -5.84 7.00
C ARG A 58 -5.47 -5.12 8.00
N TYR A 59 -6.18 -4.10 7.53
CA TYR A 59 -7.09 -3.28 8.32
C TYR A 59 -8.55 -3.77 8.30
N LEU A 60 -8.83 -4.84 7.54
CA LEU A 60 -10.10 -5.56 7.57
C LEU A 60 -10.04 -6.67 8.63
N ASP A 61 -11.20 -7.08 9.12
CA ASP A 61 -11.31 -8.16 10.11
C ASP A 61 -10.57 -9.43 9.61
N PRO A 62 -9.57 -9.94 10.36
CA PRO A 62 -8.78 -11.11 9.96
C PRO A 62 -9.61 -12.39 9.74
N SER A 63 -10.80 -12.45 10.32
CA SER A 63 -11.76 -13.54 10.15
C SER A 63 -12.58 -13.45 8.86
N LEU A 64 -12.46 -12.34 8.10
CA LEU A 64 -13.02 -12.23 6.75
C LEU A 64 -12.23 -13.13 5.81
N THR A 65 -12.68 -14.38 5.76
CA THR A 65 -12.36 -15.36 4.73
C THR A 65 -12.92 -14.86 3.40
N THR A 66 -12.07 -14.21 2.61
CA THR A 66 -12.33 -14.04 1.19
C THR A 66 -11.59 -15.15 0.48
N ASP A 67 -12.31 -15.96 -0.30
CA ASP A 67 -11.74 -16.98 -1.21
C ASP A 67 -10.76 -16.30 -2.18
N THR A 68 -9.53 -16.07 -1.74
CA THR A 68 -8.47 -15.56 -2.61
C THR A 68 -8.09 -16.66 -3.59
N LYS A 69 -7.55 -16.28 -4.76
CA LYS A 69 -7.03 -17.25 -5.73
C LYS A 69 -5.84 -18.05 -5.19
N ALA A 70 -5.21 -17.57 -4.13
CA ALA A 70 -4.17 -18.28 -3.40
C ALA A 70 -4.70 -19.31 -2.40
N ASN A 71 -6.02 -19.36 -2.17
CA ASN A 71 -6.65 -20.15 -1.11
C ASN A 71 -6.07 -19.84 0.28
N LEU A 72 -5.82 -18.55 0.53
CA LEU A 72 -5.33 -18.02 1.80
C LEU A 72 -6.25 -16.90 2.27
N THR A 73 -6.50 -16.87 3.57
CA THR A 73 -7.07 -15.70 4.24
C THR A 73 -6.02 -14.60 4.39
N ILE A 74 -6.48 -13.36 4.60
CA ILE A 74 -5.57 -12.24 4.90
C ILE A 74 -4.76 -12.50 6.18
N GLY A 75 -5.37 -13.07 7.22
CA GLY A 75 -4.66 -13.41 8.46
C GLY A 75 -3.55 -14.44 8.25
N GLU A 76 -3.80 -15.46 7.42
CA GLU A 76 -2.79 -16.47 7.09
C GLU A 76 -1.66 -15.91 6.22
N TYR A 77 -1.97 -15.04 5.26
CA TYR A 77 -0.97 -14.34 4.46
C TYR A 77 -0.03 -13.53 5.36
N LEU A 78 -0.58 -12.72 6.26
CA LEU A 78 0.20 -11.87 7.17
C LEU A 78 1.05 -12.68 8.14
N ARG A 79 0.51 -13.78 8.66
CA ARG A 79 1.27 -14.70 9.51
C ARG A 79 2.47 -15.26 8.75
N ARG A 80 2.28 -15.77 7.54
CA ARG A 80 3.37 -16.33 6.72
C ARG A 80 4.42 -15.30 6.40
N GLU A 81 3.98 -14.10 6.00
CA GLU A 81 4.89 -12.99 5.73
C GLU A 81 5.73 -12.62 6.96
N SER A 82 5.12 -12.57 8.14
CA SER A 82 5.85 -12.29 9.38
C SER A 82 6.85 -13.40 9.75
N GLU A 83 6.53 -14.66 9.46
CA GLU A 83 7.42 -15.80 9.66
C GLU A 83 8.59 -15.78 8.68
N ASP A 84 8.32 -15.52 7.40
CA ASP A 84 9.34 -15.37 6.36
C ASP A 84 10.28 -14.20 6.69
N TYR A 85 9.73 -13.10 7.20
CA TYR A 85 10.51 -11.97 7.71
C TYR A 85 11.47 -12.39 8.83
N VAL A 86 10.99 -13.08 9.87
CA VAL A 86 11.83 -13.56 11.00
C VAL A 86 12.96 -14.47 10.49
N ASN A 87 12.68 -15.28 9.47
CA ASN A 87 13.65 -16.22 8.89
C ASN A 87 14.57 -15.57 7.85
N SER A 88 14.26 -14.35 7.39
CA SER A 88 15.02 -13.60 6.38
C SER A 88 16.17 -12.75 6.96
N ALA A 89 16.55 -12.96 8.22
CA ALA A 89 17.65 -12.29 8.92
C ALA A 89 18.93 -11.99 8.11
N PRO A 90 19.40 -12.82 7.14
CA PRO A 90 20.56 -12.46 6.31
C PRO A 90 20.32 -11.35 5.26
N LEU A 91 19.07 -10.95 4.97
CA LEU A 91 18.73 -9.95 3.94
C LEU A 91 18.58 -8.52 4.46
N ASN A 92 18.76 -8.29 5.76
CA ASN A 92 18.69 -6.96 6.39
C ASN A 92 17.38 -6.19 6.09
N ILE A 93 16.28 -6.93 5.88
CA ILE A 93 14.94 -6.38 5.72
C ILE A 93 14.49 -5.96 7.12
N SER A 94 14.27 -4.66 7.33
CA SER A 94 14.10 -4.08 8.68
C SER A 94 12.64 -3.96 9.13
N LYS A 95 11.69 -4.14 8.20
CA LYS A 95 10.24 -4.17 8.45
C LYS A 95 9.53 -4.98 7.36
N VAL A 96 8.38 -5.54 7.73
CA VAL A 96 7.36 -6.01 6.78
C VAL A 96 6.98 -4.83 5.88
N ASP A 97 7.15 -4.98 4.57
CA ASP A 97 6.81 -3.95 3.59
C ASP A 97 5.28 -3.80 3.51
N GLU A 98 4.80 -2.56 3.56
CA GLU A 98 3.37 -2.27 3.50
C GLU A 98 2.77 -2.71 2.15
N PHE A 99 3.56 -2.69 1.07
CA PHE A 99 3.17 -2.99 -0.31
C PHE A 99 3.43 -4.44 -0.75
N SER A 100 3.85 -5.30 0.18
CA SER A 100 4.14 -6.71 -0.13
C SER A 100 2.94 -7.48 -0.71
N SER A 101 1.72 -7.15 -0.29
CA SER A 101 0.48 -7.74 -0.81
C SER A 101 0.22 -7.34 -2.25
N ASP A 102 0.52 -6.10 -2.62
CA ASP A 102 0.39 -5.62 -4.00
C ASP A 102 1.36 -6.38 -4.93
N CYS A 103 2.60 -6.61 -4.46
CA CYS A 103 3.58 -7.43 -5.17
C CYS A 103 3.11 -8.89 -5.29
N TYR A 104 2.53 -9.44 -4.23
CA TYR A 104 1.98 -10.80 -4.21
C TYR A 104 0.88 -10.96 -5.27
N ASP A 105 -0.09 -10.04 -5.29
CA ASP A 105 -1.17 -10.03 -6.28
C ASP A 105 -0.64 -9.78 -7.71
N GLY A 106 0.40 -8.95 -7.85
CA GLY A 106 1.08 -8.72 -9.13
C GLY A 106 1.64 -10.01 -9.73
N MET A 107 2.24 -10.88 -8.91
CA MET A 107 2.74 -12.18 -9.35
C MET A 107 1.62 -13.13 -9.76
N TYR A 108 0.49 -13.14 -9.03
CA TYR A 108 -0.70 -13.90 -9.43
C TYR A 108 -1.26 -13.38 -10.76
N ALA A 109 -1.42 -12.07 -10.91
CA ALA A 109 -1.90 -11.44 -12.13
C ALA A 109 -1.01 -11.77 -13.33
N PHE A 110 0.32 -11.70 -13.15
CA PHE A 110 1.30 -12.10 -14.16
C PHE A 110 1.13 -13.57 -14.57
N THR A 111 1.01 -14.46 -13.58
CA THR A 111 0.83 -15.91 -13.82
C THR A 111 -0.49 -16.19 -14.57
N TYR A 112 -1.57 -15.50 -14.21
CA TYR A 112 -2.84 -15.59 -14.92
C TYR A 112 -2.74 -15.11 -16.36
N ALA A 113 -2.07 -13.98 -16.60
CA ALA A 113 -1.85 -13.46 -17.95
C ALA A 113 -1.09 -14.48 -18.80
N LEU A 114 0.01 -15.04 -18.28
CA LEU A 114 0.78 -16.08 -18.98
C LEU A 114 -0.06 -17.31 -19.30
N ASN A 115 -0.83 -17.83 -18.34
CA ASN A 115 -1.67 -19.00 -18.55
C ASN A 115 -2.73 -18.74 -19.63
N ASN A 116 -3.35 -17.55 -19.61
CA ASN A 116 -4.33 -17.17 -20.62
C ASN A 116 -3.70 -17.04 -22.01
N THR A 117 -2.50 -16.44 -22.11
CA THR A 117 -1.77 -16.32 -23.39
C THR A 117 -1.38 -17.68 -23.95
N ILE A 118 -0.84 -18.58 -23.13
CA ILE A 118 -0.45 -19.94 -23.56
C ILE A 118 -1.66 -20.72 -24.07
N ASN A 119 -2.77 -20.69 -23.34
CA ASN A 119 -3.98 -21.41 -23.75
C ASN A 119 -4.63 -20.78 -24.98
N GLY A 120 -4.62 -19.45 -25.11
CA GLY A 120 -5.03 -18.75 -26.32
C GLY A 120 -4.21 -19.19 -27.53
N MET A 121 -2.88 -19.25 -27.42
CA MET A 121 -2.01 -19.71 -28.51
C MET A 121 -2.26 -21.16 -28.90
N ARG A 122 -2.57 -22.05 -27.95
CA ARG A 122 -2.94 -23.45 -28.26
C ARG A 122 -4.17 -23.51 -29.17
N ILE A 123 -5.19 -22.69 -28.91
CA ILE A 123 -6.40 -22.62 -29.74
C ILE A 123 -6.06 -22.15 -31.16
N TYR A 124 -5.19 -21.14 -31.31
CA TYR A 124 -4.76 -20.67 -32.62
C TYR A 124 -3.90 -21.69 -33.38
N SER A 125 -3.02 -22.44 -32.72
CA SER A 125 -2.26 -23.52 -33.37
C SER A 125 -3.15 -24.64 -33.92
N PHE A 126 -4.28 -24.94 -33.25
CA PHE A 126 -5.27 -25.90 -33.79
C PHE A 126 -6.09 -25.32 -34.95
N LEU A 127 -6.44 -24.04 -34.92
CA LEU A 127 -7.17 -23.36 -36.01
C LEU A 127 -6.33 -23.15 -37.27
N VAL A 128 -5.04 -22.83 -37.13
CA VAL A 128 -4.11 -22.71 -38.27
C VAL A 128 -3.86 -24.08 -38.92
N CYS A 129 -3.85 -25.17 -38.15
CA CYS A 129 -3.79 -26.53 -38.72
C CYS A 129 -5.05 -26.92 -39.50
N TYR A 130 -6.25 -26.48 -39.06
CA TYR A 130 -7.51 -26.82 -39.73
C TYR A 130 -7.80 -26.01 -41.01
N LEU A 131 -7.17 -24.85 -41.19
CA LEU A 131 -7.30 -24.01 -42.40
C LEU A 131 -6.21 -24.29 -43.45
N CYS A 132 -5.36 -25.29 -43.23
CA CYS A 132 -4.30 -25.72 -44.15
C CYS A 132 -4.64 -26.99 -44.96
N PHE A 133 -5.90 -27.42 -45.00
CA PHE A 133 -6.40 -28.50 -45.89
C PHE A 133 -7.54 -28.00 -46.78
#